data_AF-A0A354CP02-F1
#
_entry.id   AF-A0A354CP02-F1
#
_cell.length_a   1.000
_cell.length_b   1.000
_cell.length_c   1.000
_cell.angle_alpha   90.00
_cell.angle_beta   90.00
_cell.angle_gamma   90.00
#
_symmetry.space_group_name_H-M   'P 1'
#
loop_
_entity.id
_entity.type
_entity.pdbx_description
1 polymer ?
#
loop_
_entity_poly.entity_id
_entity_poly.type
_entity_poly.pdbx_seq_one_letter_code
_entity_poly.pdbx_strand_id
1 'polypeptide(L)'
;SFFIDMGGWERRKAVCFNIVLIIILSMPAVLGFNILSGFQPLGDGSTLMDLEDFLVSYNLLPLGSLVFVLFCTRSNGWGWNSFISEADTGKGLKLSGASALRTYMSYILPAIIIFIYLKGYYDTFSSRTLPVLIGWMAFAVILVGLIMFITFSKSRKEKA
;
A
#
# COMPACT_ATOMS: atom_id res chain seq x y z
N SER A 1 9.31 -14.07 -6.65
CA SER A 1 8.80 -15.42 -7.02
C SER A 1 7.60 -15.36 -7.96
N PHE A 2 6.83 -14.27 -8.01
CA PHE A 2 5.61 -14.15 -8.84
C PHE A 2 5.73 -14.62 -10.30
N PHE A 3 6.79 -14.24 -11.02
CA PHE A 3 7.00 -14.65 -12.42
C PHE A 3 7.32 -16.15 -12.60
N ILE A 4 7.84 -16.80 -11.55
CA ILE A 4 8.17 -18.23 -11.58
C ILE A 4 6.91 -19.05 -11.26
N ASP A 5 6.12 -18.62 -10.27
CA ASP A 5 4.92 -19.33 -9.80
C ASP A 5 3.68 -19.09 -10.68
N MET A 6 3.46 -17.87 -11.18
CA MET A 6 2.28 -17.53 -11.98
C MET A 6 2.55 -17.65 -13.49
N GLY A 7 3.81 -17.49 -13.91
CA GLY A 7 4.21 -17.43 -15.32
C GLY A 7 4.88 -18.69 -15.86
N GLY A 8 5.26 -19.65 -15.01
CA GLY A 8 5.99 -20.86 -15.43
C GLY A 8 7.39 -20.58 -16.00
N TRP A 9 7.96 -19.39 -15.72
CA TRP A 9 9.25 -19.00 -16.26
C TRP A 9 10.39 -19.75 -15.57
N GLU A 10 11.38 -20.16 -16.37
CA GLU A 10 12.64 -20.72 -15.86
C GLU A 10 13.32 -19.72 -14.90
N ARG A 11 13.82 -20.23 -13.75
CA ARG A 11 14.39 -19.41 -12.67
C ARG A 11 15.44 -18.41 -13.18
N ARG A 12 16.28 -18.83 -14.13
CA ARG A 12 17.32 -17.97 -14.74
C ARG A 12 16.74 -16.78 -15.50
N LYS A 13 15.65 -16.98 -16.25
CA LYS A 13 14.99 -15.92 -17.02
C LYS A 13 14.29 -14.92 -16.09
N ALA A 14 13.58 -15.43 -15.08
CA ALA A 14 12.93 -14.59 -14.08
C ALA A 14 13.94 -13.74 -13.28
N VAL A 15 15.09 -14.30 -12.90
CA VAL A 15 16.14 -13.56 -12.19
C VAL A 15 16.76 -12.48 -13.08
N CYS A 16 17.13 -12.81 -14.33
CA CYS A 16 17.72 -11.84 -15.25
C CYS A 16 16.75 -10.68 -15.55
N PHE A 17 15.46 -10.99 -15.78
CA PHE A 17 14.43 -9.98 -15.98
C PHE A 17 14.24 -9.09 -14.76
N ASN A 18 14.22 -9.66 -13.54
CA ASN A 18 14.13 -8.85 -12.32
C ASN A 18 15.35 -7.94 -12.14
N ILE A 19 16.57 -8.41 -12.44
CA ILE A 19 17.77 -7.57 -12.35
C ILE A 19 17.69 -6.40 -13.33
N VAL A 20 17.30 -6.64 -14.58
CA VAL A 20 17.11 -5.58 -15.58
C VAL A 20 16.01 -4.60 -15.15
N LEU A 21 14.89 -5.09 -14.63
CA LEU A 21 13.81 -4.26 -14.08
C LEU A 21 14.30 -3.39 -12.93
N ILE A 22 15.03 -3.93 -11.97
CA ILE A 22 15.56 -3.17 -10.83
C ILE A 22 16.51 -2.08 -11.33
N ILE A 23 17.38 -2.37 -12.30
CA ILE A 23 18.28 -1.38 -12.89
C ILE A 23 17.48 -0.27 -13.59
N ILE A 24 16.48 -0.62 -14.41
CA ILE A 24 15.67 0.36 -15.12
C ILE A 24 14.79 1.18 -14.16
N LEU A 25 14.20 0.58 -13.14
CA LEU A 25 13.40 1.31 -12.14
C LEU A 25 14.26 2.18 -11.21
N SER A 26 15.53 1.82 -10.98
CA SER A 26 16.44 2.65 -10.18
C SER A 26 17.13 3.76 -10.99
N MET A 27 17.15 3.67 -12.33
CA MET A 27 17.69 4.72 -13.21
C MET A 27 17.02 6.10 -13.03
N PRO A 28 15.68 6.23 -12.92
CA PRO A 28 15.02 7.49 -12.58
C PRO A 28 15.51 8.13 -11.27
N ALA A 29 15.75 7.33 -10.23
CA ALA A 29 16.25 7.81 -8.95
C ALA A 29 17.68 8.36 -9.06
N VAL A 30 18.55 7.72 -9.85
CA VAL A 30 19.94 8.16 -10.07
C VAL A 30 20.00 9.39 -10.99
N LEU A 31 19.14 9.46 -12.01
CA LEU A 31 19.07 10.59 -12.95
C LEU A 31 18.40 11.84 -12.34
N GLY A 32 17.71 11.69 -11.21
CA GLY A 32 17.09 12.78 -10.44
C GLY A 32 18.07 13.85 -9.95
N PHE A 33 19.34 13.50 -9.73
CA PHE A 33 20.39 14.44 -9.31
C PHE A 33 21.09 15.18 -10.45
N ASN A 34 20.81 14.86 -11.71
CA ASN A 34 21.54 15.39 -12.87
C ASN A 34 20.62 16.07 -13.90
N ILE A 35 19.90 15.30 -14.72
CA ILE A 35 19.11 15.81 -15.87
C ILE A 35 17.73 16.31 -15.44
N LEU A 36 17.12 15.69 -14.43
CA LEU A 36 15.77 16.02 -13.93
C LEU A 36 15.76 16.98 -12.73
N SER A 37 16.90 17.60 -12.41
CA SER A 37 17.06 18.54 -11.29
C SER A 37 16.15 19.78 -11.37
N GLY A 38 15.60 20.10 -12.55
CA GLY A 38 14.62 21.16 -12.75
C GLY A 38 13.15 20.76 -12.49
N PHE A 39 12.85 19.46 -12.29
CA PHE A 39 11.50 18.98 -12.00
C PHE A 39 11.36 18.79 -10.48
N GLN A 40 10.87 19.82 -9.80
CA GLN A 40 10.75 19.89 -8.33
C GLN A 40 9.26 19.85 -7.88
N PRO A 41 8.56 18.72 -8.04
CA PRO A 41 7.12 18.63 -7.74
C PRO A 41 6.79 18.73 -6.24
N LEU A 42 7.78 18.59 -5.35
CA LEU A 42 7.63 18.73 -3.89
C LEU A 42 8.19 20.08 -3.34
N GLY A 43 8.59 21.01 -4.22
CA GLY A 43 9.11 22.34 -3.87
C GLY A 43 10.64 22.46 -3.97
N ASP A 44 11.16 23.67 -3.74
CA ASP A 44 12.59 24.00 -3.92
C ASP A 44 13.52 23.01 -3.19
N GLY A 45 14.43 22.41 -3.96
CA GLY A 45 15.43 21.46 -3.46
C GLY A 45 14.99 20.00 -3.36
N SER A 46 13.74 19.67 -3.72
CA SER A 46 13.29 18.27 -3.80
C SER A 46 13.68 17.63 -5.13
N THR A 47 14.26 16.44 -5.06
CA THR A 47 14.63 15.66 -6.24
C THR A 47 13.54 14.65 -6.60
N LEU A 48 13.60 14.09 -7.81
CA LEU A 48 12.72 12.99 -8.22
C LEU A 48 12.79 11.79 -7.25
N MET A 49 13.95 11.58 -6.60
CA MET A 49 14.15 10.54 -5.60
C MET A 49 13.34 10.78 -4.32
N ASP A 50 13.24 12.03 -3.86
CA ASP A 50 12.42 12.39 -2.69
C ASP A 50 10.92 12.22 -2.97
N LEU A 51 10.50 12.46 -4.22
CA LEU A 51 9.12 12.21 -4.66
C LEU A 51 8.82 10.71 -4.74
N GLU A 52 9.73 9.90 -5.27
CA GLU A 52 9.57 8.45 -5.31
C GLU A 52 9.48 7.87 -3.90
N ASP A 53 10.40 8.25 -3.01
CA ASP A 53 10.34 7.81 -1.62
C ASP A 53 9.05 8.26 -0.94
N PHE A 54 8.59 9.49 -1.20
CA PHE A 54 7.30 9.95 -0.68
C PHE A 54 6.11 9.12 -1.21
N LEU A 55 6.10 8.82 -2.51
CA LEU A 55 5.01 8.05 -3.13
C LEU A 55 5.02 6.60 -2.63
N VAL A 56 6.18 5.96 -2.54
CA VAL A 56 6.29 4.57 -2.09
C VAL A 56 6.03 4.45 -0.59
N SER A 57 6.75 5.25 0.21
CA SER A 57 6.79 5.10 1.67
C SER A 57 5.55 5.65 2.35
N TYR A 58 5.01 6.78 1.88
CA TYR A 58 3.83 7.39 2.49
C TYR A 58 2.52 7.03 1.80
N ASN A 59 2.49 6.72 0.50
CA ASN A 59 1.25 6.35 -0.18
C ASN A 59 1.12 4.84 -0.39
N LEU A 60 2.01 4.21 -1.16
CA LEU A 60 1.85 2.81 -1.55
C LEU A 60 1.90 1.84 -0.36
N LEU A 61 2.82 2.02 0.58
CA LEU A 61 2.95 1.12 1.74
C LEU A 61 1.71 1.18 2.67
N PRO A 62 1.28 2.35 3.16
CA PRO A 62 0.11 2.42 4.04
C PRO A 62 -1.19 2.06 3.30
N LEU A 63 -1.38 2.52 2.06
CA LEU A 63 -2.61 2.22 1.32
C LEU A 63 -2.65 0.75 0.90
N GLY A 64 -1.53 0.19 0.45
CA GLY A 64 -1.42 -1.23 0.09
C GLY A 64 -1.67 -2.15 1.27
N SER A 65 -1.09 -1.85 2.44
CA SER A 65 -1.36 -2.61 3.67
C SER A 65 -2.82 -2.47 4.13
N LEU A 66 -3.42 -1.29 4.00
CA LEU A 66 -4.83 -1.06 4.33
C LEU A 66 -5.77 -1.87 3.43
N VAL A 67 -5.54 -1.85 2.11
CA VAL A 67 -6.31 -2.67 1.15
C VAL A 67 -6.18 -4.15 1.46
N PHE A 68 -4.97 -4.63 1.77
CA PHE A 68 -4.73 -6.03 2.11
C PHE A 68 -5.47 -6.45 3.39
N VAL A 69 -5.38 -5.65 4.46
CA VAL A 69 -6.07 -5.93 5.73
C VAL A 69 -7.59 -5.90 5.55
N LEU A 70 -8.11 -4.95 4.79
CA LEU A 70 -9.53 -4.88 4.47
C LEU A 70 -9.99 -6.06 3.60
N PHE A 71 -9.14 -6.53 2.69
CA PHE A 71 -9.41 -7.73 1.89
C PHE A 71 -9.48 -9.00 2.73
N CYS A 72 -8.57 -9.18 3.70
CA CYS A 72 -8.56 -10.34 4.60
C CYS A 72 -9.72 -10.32 5.62
N THR A 73 -10.15 -9.14 6.08
CA THR A 73 -11.14 -9.02 7.16
C THR A 73 -12.57 -8.91 6.66
N ARG A 74 -12.80 -8.29 5.50
CA ARG A 74 -14.16 -7.96 5.00
C ARG A 74 -14.72 -9.07 4.11
N SER A 75 -16.03 -9.29 4.20
CA SER A 75 -16.77 -10.29 3.42
C SER A 75 -16.89 -9.99 1.90
N ASN A 76 -16.37 -8.85 1.45
CA ASN A 76 -16.31 -8.47 0.04
C ASN A 76 -15.05 -9.01 -0.67
N GLY A 77 -14.06 -9.45 0.11
CA GLY A 77 -12.82 -10.05 -0.35
C GLY A 77 -12.70 -11.51 0.09
N TRP A 78 -11.55 -11.88 0.67
CA TRP A 78 -11.31 -13.23 1.20
C TRP A 78 -12.25 -13.55 2.37
N GLY A 79 -12.49 -12.56 3.25
CA GLY A 79 -13.37 -12.70 4.40
C GLY A 79 -12.73 -13.45 5.57
N TRP A 80 -12.97 -12.93 6.77
CA TRP A 80 -12.34 -13.41 8.00
C TRP A 80 -12.46 -14.92 8.24
N ASN A 81 -13.63 -15.50 7.97
CA ASN A 81 -13.88 -16.91 8.26
C ASN A 81 -13.08 -17.84 7.32
N SER A 82 -12.94 -17.46 6.05
CA SER A 82 -12.15 -18.21 5.07
C SER A 82 -10.64 -18.00 5.25
N PHE A 83 -10.22 -16.80 5.70
CA PHE A 83 -8.83 -16.55 6.08
C PHE A 83 -8.42 -17.40 7.30
N ILE A 84 -9.26 -17.44 8.33
CA ILE A 84 -8.99 -18.25 9.53
C ILE A 84 -9.05 -19.75 9.21
N SER A 85 -9.96 -20.21 8.34
CA SER A 85 -9.98 -21.64 7.96
C SER A 85 -8.72 -22.06 7.22
N GLU A 86 -8.20 -21.22 6.32
CA GLU A 86 -6.94 -21.47 5.63
C GLU A 86 -5.75 -21.42 6.60
N ALA A 87 -5.70 -20.38 7.44
CA ALA A 87 -4.63 -20.21 8.43
C ALA A 87 -4.59 -21.36 9.47
N ASP A 88 -5.77 -21.87 9.87
CA ASP A 88 -5.91 -22.96 10.84
C ASP A 88 -5.87 -24.36 10.20
N THR A 89 -5.62 -24.47 8.89
CA THR A 89 -5.37 -25.76 8.23
C THR A 89 -4.04 -26.38 8.66
N GLY A 90 -3.12 -25.58 9.22
CA GLY A 90 -1.87 -26.05 9.82
C GLY A 90 -2.03 -26.77 11.17
N LYS A 91 -1.01 -27.53 11.58
CA LYS A 91 -0.95 -28.22 12.89
C LYS A 91 -0.52 -27.29 14.06
N GLY A 92 -0.71 -25.98 13.91
CA GLY A 92 -0.24 -24.96 14.85
C GLY A 92 -1.31 -24.42 15.80
N LEU A 93 -0.96 -23.37 16.56
CA LEU A 93 -1.91 -22.62 17.39
C LEU A 93 -3.02 -22.03 16.50
N LYS A 94 -4.26 -22.43 16.77
CA LYS A 94 -5.42 -22.00 15.99
C LYS A 94 -5.76 -20.55 16.31
N LEU A 95 -5.76 -19.71 15.28
CA LEU A 95 -6.19 -18.32 15.35
C LEU A 95 -7.71 -18.21 15.55
N SER A 96 -8.47 -19.30 15.36
CA SER A 96 -9.91 -19.39 15.63
C SER A 96 -10.34 -19.06 17.05
N GLY A 97 -9.44 -19.16 18.05
CA GLY A 97 -9.78 -18.97 19.47
C GLY A 97 -9.84 -17.51 19.94
N ALA A 98 -9.28 -16.57 19.18
CA ALA A 98 -9.13 -15.19 19.61
C ALA A 98 -10.14 -14.27 18.89
N SER A 99 -11.37 -14.20 19.41
CA SER A 99 -12.38 -13.21 18.99
C SER A 99 -11.84 -11.77 19.04
N ALA A 100 -10.88 -11.50 19.92
CA ALA A 100 -10.16 -10.24 19.99
C ALA A 100 -9.28 -9.96 18.76
N LEU A 101 -8.68 -10.99 18.14
CA LEU A 101 -7.85 -10.84 16.94
C LEU A 101 -8.68 -10.36 15.76
N ARG A 102 -9.94 -10.83 15.66
CA ARG A 102 -10.90 -10.36 14.66
C ARG A 102 -11.15 -8.87 14.78
N THR A 103 -11.43 -8.38 15.99
CA THR A 103 -11.64 -6.95 16.25
C THR A 103 -10.38 -6.14 15.97
N TYR A 104 -9.22 -6.66 16.37
CA TYR A 104 -7.93 -6.03 16.13
C TYR A 104 -7.65 -5.87 14.63
N MET A 105 -7.74 -6.94 13.86
CA MET A 105 -7.46 -6.90 12.42
C MET A 105 -8.52 -6.11 11.65
N SER A 106 -9.80 -6.18 12.04
CA SER A 106 -10.88 -5.55 11.28
C SER A 106 -11.07 -4.06 11.56
N TYR A 107 -10.69 -3.58 12.76
CA TYR A 107 -10.97 -2.21 13.19
C TYR A 107 -9.76 -1.47 13.72
N ILE A 108 -8.95 -2.10 14.58
CA ILE A 108 -7.79 -1.43 15.20
C ILE A 108 -6.69 -1.22 14.16
N LEU A 109 -6.36 -2.25 13.39
CA LEU A 109 -5.28 -2.19 12.41
C LEU A 109 -5.54 -1.19 11.27
N PRO A 110 -6.74 -1.16 10.63
CA PRO A 110 -7.05 -0.14 9.64
C PRO A 110 -7.04 1.28 10.23
N ALA A 111 -7.52 1.46 11.47
CA ALA A 111 -7.50 2.75 12.13
C ALA A 111 -6.07 3.25 12.39
N ILE A 112 -5.17 2.37 12.85
CA ILE A 112 -3.74 2.70 13.03
C ILE A 112 -3.11 3.07 11.69
N ILE A 113 -3.39 2.32 10.62
CA ILE A 113 -2.82 2.62 9.29
C ILE A 113 -3.29 3.98 8.78
N ILE A 114 -4.56 4.32 8.92
CA ILE A 114 -5.09 5.66 8.57
C ILE A 114 -4.41 6.74 9.41
N PHE A 115 -4.22 6.50 10.71
CA PHE A 115 -3.54 7.45 11.58
C PHE A 115 -2.08 7.68 11.17
N ILE A 116 -1.33 6.62 10.88
CA ILE A 116 0.07 6.71 10.42
C ILE A 116 0.13 7.40 9.06
N TYR A 117 -0.80 7.11 8.16
CA TYR A 117 -0.89 7.76 6.84
C TYR A 117 -1.09 9.27 6.96
N LEU A 118 -2.08 9.69 7.77
CA LEU A 118 -2.36 11.12 7.99
C LEU A 118 -1.23 11.82 8.76
N LYS A 119 -0.65 11.17 9.79
CA LYS A 119 0.51 11.70 10.52
C LYS A 119 1.71 11.86 9.59
N GLY A 120 1.96 10.87 8.73
CA GLY A 120 3.05 10.90 7.76
C GLY A 120 2.92 12.05 6.78
N TYR A 121 1.73 12.22 6.18
CA TYR A 121 1.43 13.39 5.36
C TYR A 121 1.64 14.71 6.10
N TYR A 122 1.13 14.81 7.33
CA TYR A 122 1.28 16.02 8.13
C TYR A 122 2.76 16.33 8.40
N ASP A 123 3.57 15.34 8.78
CA ASP A 123 5.00 15.49 9.07
C ASP A 123 5.76 15.99 7.84
N THR A 124 5.54 15.34 6.69
CA THR A 124 6.23 15.68 5.42
C THR A 124 5.89 17.09 4.92
N PHE A 125 4.62 17.51 5.03
CA PHE A 125 4.17 18.80 4.49
C PHE A 125 4.10 19.93 5.52
N SER A 126 4.25 19.66 6.82
CA SER A 126 4.28 20.69 7.88
C SER A 126 5.43 21.70 7.71
N SER A 127 6.50 21.27 7.04
CA SER A 127 7.65 22.10 6.68
C SER A 127 7.45 22.94 5.41
N ARG A 128 6.30 22.82 4.72
CA ARG A 128 6.03 23.44 3.41
C ARG A 128 4.92 24.50 3.47
N THR A 129 4.79 25.27 2.40
CA THR A 129 3.82 26.38 2.28
C THR A 129 2.37 25.88 2.45
N LEU A 130 1.56 26.56 3.27
CA LEU A 130 0.16 26.26 3.58
C LEU A 130 -0.74 25.75 2.41
N PRO A 131 -0.74 26.36 1.21
CA PRO A 131 -1.58 25.87 0.11
C PRO A 131 -1.16 24.49 -0.43
N VAL A 132 0.14 24.18 -0.39
CA VAL A 132 0.68 22.87 -0.81
C VAL A 132 0.27 21.79 0.20
N LEU A 133 0.38 22.10 1.50
CA LEU A 133 -0.09 21.22 2.59
C LEU A 133 -1.58 20.87 2.43
N ILE A 134 -2.43 21.86 2.19
CA ILE A 134 -3.88 21.65 2.07
C ILE A 134 -4.22 20.82 0.82
N GLY A 135 -3.58 21.08 -0.32
CA GLY A 135 -3.81 20.31 -1.55
C GLY A 135 -3.45 18.83 -1.38
N TRP A 136 -2.30 18.56 -0.77
CA TRP A 136 -1.82 17.20 -0.51
C TRP A 136 -2.65 16.50 0.57
N MET A 137 -3.01 17.17 1.67
CA MET A 137 -3.93 16.60 2.67
C MET A 137 -5.31 16.29 2.08
N ALA A 138 -5.86 17.14 1.23
CA ALA A 138 -7.14 16.89 0.56
C ALA A 138 -7.06 15.66 -0.34
N PHE A 139 -5.98 15.53 -1.13
CA PHE A 139 -5.73 14.36 -1.98
C PHE A 139 -5.64 13.07 -1.14
N ALA A 140 -4.89 13.09 -0.05
CA ALA A 140 -4.74 11.96 0.87
C ALA A 140 -6.10 11.50 1.46
N VAL A 141 -6.90 12.45 1.94
CA VAL A 141 -8.23 12.18 2.51
C VAL A 141 -9.18 11.64 1.45
N ILE A 142 -9.15 12.16 0.23
CA ILE A 142 -9.94 11.63 -0.90
C ILE A 142 -9.55 10.20 -1.21
N LEU A 143 -8.24 9.88 -1.20
CA LEU A 143 -7.74 8.53 -1.50
C LEU A 143 -8.18 7.51 -0.44
N VAL A 144 -8.06 7.86 0.84
CA VAL A 144 -8.60 7.04 1.94
C VAL A 144 -10.12 6.91 1.84
N GLY A 145 -10.82 8.01 1.54
CA GLY A 145 -12.28 8.03 1.32
C GLY A 145 -12.70 7.11 0.18
N LEU A 146 -11.96 7.10 -0.93
CA LEU A 146 -12.16 6.21 -2.07
C LEU A 146 -11.92 4.75 -1.70
N ILE A 147 -10.84 4.43 -0.99
CA ILE A 147 -10.56 3.05 -0.58
C ILE A 147 -11.63 2.55 0.40
N MET A 148 -12.04 3.40 1.35
CA MET A 148 -13.14 3.10 2.24
C MET A 148 -14.43 2.93 1.43
N PHE A 149 -14.73 3.79 0.48
CA PHE A 149 -15.90 3.67 -0.39
C PHE A 149 -15.88 2.38 -1.23
N ILE A 150 -14.77 2.02 -1.87
CA ILE A 150 -14.60 0.76 -2.61
C ILE A 150 -14.79 -0.44 -1.67
N THR A 151 -14.30 -0.34 -0.44
CA THR A 151 -14.44 -1.41 0.56
C THR A 151 -15.86 -1.53 1.09
N PHE A 152 -16.58 -0.41 1.26
CA PHE A 152 -17.96 -0.36 1.73
C PHE A 152 -18.99 -0.57 0.63
N SER A 153 -18.62 -0.31 -0.63
CA SER A 153 -19.42 -0.58 -1.82
C SER A 153 -19.54 -2.10 -1.98
N LYS A 154 -20.58 -2.60 -1.33
CA LYS A 154 -21.07 -3.96 -1.32
C LYS A 154 -21.01 -4.53 -2.74
N SER A 155 -20.09 -5.47 -3.02
CA SER A 155 -20.21 -6.27 -4.23
C SER A 155 -21.55 -6.98 -4.14
N ARG A 156 -22.40 -6.64 -5.11
CA ARG A 156 -23.69 -7.27 -5.35
C ARG A 156 -23.36 -8.74 -5.62
N LYS A 157 -23.54 -9.60 -4.62
CA LYS A 157 -23.43 -11.05 -4.80
C LYS A 157 -24.30 -11.45 -6.00
N GLU A 158 -23.69 -11.70 -7.14
CA GLU A 158 -24.30 -12.54 -8.16
C GLU A 158 -24.41 -13.93 -7.54
N LYS A 159 -25.66 -14.29 -7.24
CA LYS A 159 -26.03 -15.67 -6.95
C LYS A 159 -25.86 -16.44 -8.25
N ALA A 160 -24.86 -17.32 -8.30
CA ALA A 160 -24.83 -18.45 -9.22
C ALA A 160 -24.88 -19.72 -8.37
#